data_AF-A0A507E029-F1
#
_entry.id   AF-A0A507E029-F1
#
_cell.length_a   1.000
_cell.length_b   1.000
_cell.length_c   1.000
_cell.angle_alpha   90.00
_cell.angle_beta   90.00
_cell.angle_gamma   90.00
#
_symmetry.space_group_name_H-M   'P 1'
#
loop_
_entity.id
_entity.type
_entity.pdbx_description
1 polymer ?
#
loop_
_entity_poly.entity_id
_entity_poly.type
_entity_poly.pdbx_seq_one_letter_code
_entity_poly.pdbx_strand_id
1 'polypeptide(L)'
;METEGVHHTFMRAALDQAQEAFDVGEVPVGCVFVLGGQVIGRGRNRTNETLNGTRHAEFVAIDQILKSHPPRVFREVDLYVTVEPCVMCASALRHVGIRKVYFGCGNDKFGGCGSVFDVHQDEVNQGTAYEVEGGFYREEAIMMLRRFYVRENNHAPAPKRKTNRVLKEDI
;
A
#
# COMPACT_ATOMS: atom_id res chain seq x y z
N MET A 1 -22.53 6.47 8.46
CA MET A 1 -22.96 6.70 7.06
C MET A 1 -22.16 7.82 6.39
N GLU A 2 -21.99 9.02 6.98
CA GLU A 2 -21.13 10.07 6.38
C GLU A 2 -19.63 9.74 6.40
N THR A 3 -19.15 9.05 7.43
CA THR A 3 -17.73 8.69 7.61
C THR A 3 -17.25 7.64 6.60
N GLU A 4 -18.09 6.67 6.27
CA GLU A 4 -17.76 5.58 5.34
C GLU A 4 -17.49 6.10 3.91
N GLY A 5 -18.30 7.07 3.45
CA GLY A 5 -18.11 7.71 2.14
C GLY A 5 -16.78 8.45 1.99
N VAL A 6 -16.26 9.00 3.09
CA VAL A 6 -14.96 9.69 3.10
C VAL A 6 -13.81 8.70 2.92
N HIS A 7 -13.83 7.56 3.63
CA HIS A 7 -12.80 6.53 3.49
C HIS A 7 -12.79 5.92 2.07
N HIS A 8 -13.95 5.70 1.46
CA HIS A 8 -14.05 5.28 0.06
C HIS A 8 -13.42 6.30 -0.90
N THR A 9 -13.63 7.59 -0.66
CA THR A 9 -13.04 8.64 -1.52
C THR A 9 -11.51 8.59 -1.49
N PHE A 10 -10.90 8.42 -0.32
CA PHE A 10 -9.44 8.35 -0.21
C PHE A 10 -8.86 7.02 -0.67
N MET A 11 -9.56 5.90 -0.45
CA MET A 11 -9.12 4.62 -1.02
C MET A 11 -9.21 4.62 -2.55
N ARG A 12 -10.18 5.32 -3.14
CA ARG A 12 -10.22 5.55 -4.59
C ARG A 12 -8.97 6.28 -5.08
N ALA A 13 -8.57 7.34 -4.39
CA ALA A 13 -7.33 8.05 -4.71
C ALA A 13 -6.07 7.17 -4.57
N ALA A 14 -6.06 6.20 -3.63
CA ALA A 14 -5.00 5.20 -3.53
C ALA A 14 -5.01 4.21 -4.71
N LEU A 15 -6.21 3.81 -5.19
CA LEU A 15 -6.36 2.98 -6.38
C LEU A 15 -5.86 3.69 -7.65
N ASP A 16 -6.06 5.00 -7.77
CA ASP A 16 -5.50 5.79 -8.88
C ASP A 16 -3.96 5.69 -8.90
N GLN A 17 -3.31 5.77 -7.73
CA GLN A 17 -1.86 5.58 -7.61
C GLN A 17 -1.42 4.14 -7.94
N ALA A 18 -2.23 3.14 -7.58
CA ALA A 18 -1.98 1.75 -7.95
C ALA A 18 -2.10 1.54 -9.46
N GLN A 19 -3.01 2.27 -10.12
CA GLN A 19 -3.21 2.21 -11.56
C GLN A 19 -2.01 2.83 -12.29
N GLU A 20 -1.49 3.96 -11.81
CA GLU A 20 -0.24 4.52 -12.32
C GLU A 20 0.93 3.53 -12.23
N ALA A 21 1.05 2.77 -11.12
CA ALA A 21 2.08 1.74 -10.98
C ALA A 21 1.88 0.61 -11.98
N PHE A 22 0.63 0.15 -12.14
CA PHE A 22 0.28 -0.87 -13.10
C PHE A 22 0.65 -0.49 -14.54
N ASP A 23 0.39 0.76 -14.94
CA ASP A 23 0.57 1.25 -16.30
C ASP A 23 2.06 1.31 -16.70
N VAL A 24 2.95 1.51 -15.73
CA VAL A 24 4.41 1.51 -15.94
C VAL A 24 5.10 0.19 -15.61
N GLY A 25 4.33 -0.87 -15.32
CA GLY A 25 4.88 -2.21 -15.08
C GLY A 25 5.44 -2.44 -13.67
N GLU A 26 5.03 -1.64 -12.68
CA GLU A 26 5.28 -1.88 -11.26
C GLU A 26 4.17 -2.73 -10.64
N VAL A 27 4.47 -3.38 -9.51
CA VAL A 27 3.43 -4.06 -8.72
C VAL A 27 2.38 -3.01 -8.32
N PRO A 28 1.07 -3.22 -8.60
CA PRO A 28 0.05 -2.17 -8.50
C PRO A 28 -0.40 -1.94 -7.06
N VAL A 29 0.48 -1.33 -6.28
CA VAL A 29 0.22 -0.85 -4.92
C VAL A 29 0.33 0.67 -4.93
N GLY A 30 -0.70 1.31 -4.40
CA GLY A 30 -0.82 2.76 -4.30
C GLY A 30 -1.32 3.16 -2.93
N CYS A 31 -0.98 4.38 -2.50
CA CYS A 31 -1.40 4.93 -1.23
C CYS A 31 -1.56 6.45 -1.27
N VAL A 32 -2.35 6.96 -0.32
CA VAL A 32 -2.45 8.38 0.00
C VAL A 32 -2.41 8.59 1.51
N PHE A 33 -1.79 9.70 1.93
CA PHE A 33 -1.72 10.14 3.33
C PHE A 33 -2.60 11.38 3.49
N VAL A 34 -3.51 11.35 4.47
CA VAL A 34 -4.57 12.35 4.66
C VAL A 34 -4.44 13.04 6.01
N LEU A 35 -4.38 14.37 6.00
CA LEU A 35 -4.40 15.23 7.18
C LEU A 35 -5.62 16.13 7.13
N GLY A 36 -6.51 16.06 8.12
CA GLY A 36 -7.69 16.94 8.18
C GLY A 36 -8.59 16.89 6.93
N GLY A 37 -8.72 15.70 6.31
CA GLY A 37 -9.49 15.51 5.09
C GLY A 37 -8.79 15.96 3.80
N GLN A 38 -7.51 16.32 3.85
CA GLN A 38 -6.72 16.72 2.69
C GLN A 38 -5.56 15.75 2.45
N VAL A 39 -5.34 15.35 1.19
CA VAL A 39 -4.21 14.49 0.82
C VAL A 39 -2.92 15.29 0.83
N ILE A 40 -2.01 14.97 1.75
CA ILE A 40 -0.69 15.62 1.90
C ILE A 40 0.47 14.82 1.27
N GLY A 41 0.24 13.55 0.94
CA GLY A 41 1.23 12.69 0.29
C GLY A 41 0.56 11.60 -0.55
N ARG A 42 1.22 11.24 -1.65
CA ARG A 42 0.78 10.18 -2.58
C ARG A 42 1.98 9.29 -2.90
N GLY A 43 1.74 8.01 -3.04
CA GLY A 43 2.80 7.07 -3.34
C GLY A 43 2.30 5.87 -4.10
N ARG A 44 3.16 5.35 -4.96
CA ARG A 44 2.98 4.08 -5.66
C ARG A 44 4.28 3.29 -5.61
N ASN A 45 4.24 1.98 -5.82
CA ASN A 45 5.47 1.21 -5.92
C ASN A 45 6.35 1.72 -7.08
N ARG A 46 7.65 1.80 -6.82
CA ARG A 46 8.69 2.25 -7.75
C ARG A 46 9.95 1.39 -7.67
N THR A 47 9.78 0.13 -7.28
CA THR A 47 10.89 -0.79 -7.00
C THR A 47 11.75 -1.09 -8.24
N ASN A 48 11.11 -1.28 -9.40
CA ASN A 48 11.80 -1.52 -10.67
C ASN A 48 12.40 -0.22 -11.20
N GLU A 49 11.63 0.88 -11.21
CA GLU A 49 12.07 2.20 -11.70
C GLU A 49 13.32 2.71 -10.97
N THR A 50 13.41 2.45 -9.67
CA THR A 50 14.49 2.95 -8.81
C THR A 50 15.58 1.93 -8.53
N LEU A 51 15.41 0.68 -8.98
CA LEU A 51 16.28 -0.46 -8.65
C LEU A 51 16.50 -0.61 -7.14
N ASN A 52 15.46 -0.31 -6.36
CA ASN A 52 15.53 -0.28 -4.91
C ASN A 52 14.29 -0.94 -4.30
N GLY A 53 14.52 -2.09 -3.65
CA GLY A 53 13.48 -2.90 -3.02
C GLY A 53 12.73 -2.22 -1.86
N THR A 54 13.21 -1.08 -1.34
CA THR A 54 12.49 -0.34 -0.29
C THR A 54 11.48 0.66 -0.84
N ARG A 55 11.43 0.90 -2.16
CA ARG A 55 10.57 1.92 -2.78
C ARG A 55 9.15 1.45 -3.00
N HIS A 56 8.54 1.02 -1.90
CA HIS A 56 7.12 0.75 -1.78
C HIS A 56 6.32 2.06 -1.71
N ALA A 57 5.02 1.97 -2.04
CA ALA A 57 4.10 3.11 -2.06
C ALA A 57 4.19 3.96 -0.77
N GLU A 58 4.20 3.31 0.39
CA GLU A 58 4.24 3.96 1.70
C GLU A 58 5.51 4.78 1.89
N PHE A 59 6.68 4.22 1.55
CA PHE A 59 7.97 4.94 1.64
C PHE A 59 8.05 6.10 0.66
N VAL A 60 7.53 5.93 -0.56
CA VAL A 60 7.51 6.99 -1.57
C VAL A 60 6.70 8.19 -1.08
N ALA A 61 5.54 7.95 -0.47
CA ALA A 61 4.70 9.00 0.09
C ALA A 61 5.30 9.63 1.36
N ILE A 62 5.90 8.84 2.26
CA ILE A 62 6.59 9.35 3.46
C ILE A 62 7.71 10.32 3.05
N ASP A 63 8.55 9.94 2.08
CA ASP A 63 9.62 10.79 1.55
C ASP A 63 9.07 12.10 0.94
N GLN A 64 7.90 12.05 0.29
CA GLN A 64 7.24 13.24 -0.24
C GLN A 64 6.78 14.18 0.88
N ILE A 65 6.15 13.64 1.93
CA ILE A 65 5.62 14.42 3.06
C ILE A 65 6.74 15.10 3.82
N LEU A 66 7.84 14.37 4.10
CA LEU A 66 8.98 14.88 4.86
C LEU A 66 9.72 16.05 4.17
N LYS A 67 9.49 16.29 2.87
CA LYS A 67 10.00 17.47 2.18
C LYS A 67 9.26 18.76 2.54
N SER A 68 8.03 18.65 3.03
CA SER A 68 7.12 19.79 3.25
C SER A 68 6.55 19.87 4.66
N HIS A 69 6.61 18.79 5.44
CA HIS A 69 6.04 18.70 6.78
C HIS A 69 7.07 18.11 7.76
N PRO A 70 7.07 18.56 9.03
CA PRO A 70 7.91 17.97 10.06
C PRO A 70 7.45 16.55 10.41
N PRO A 71 8.33 15.63 10.84
CA PRO A 71 7.98 14.24 11.16
C PRO A 71 6.80 14.08 12.13
N ARG A 72 6.61 15.02 13.06
CA ARG A 72 5.49 14.97 14.01
C ARG A 72 4.10 14.98 13.36
N VAL A 73 3.98 15.39 12.09
CA VAL A 73 2.72 15.43 11.34
C VAL A 73 2.02 14.07 11.29
N PHE A 74 2.79 12.97 11.23
CA PHE A 74 2.24 11.63 11.02
C PHE A 74 1.29 11.18 12.13
N ARG A 75 1.42 11.75 13.34
CA ARG A 75 0.54 11.47 14.50
C ARG A 75 -0.91 11.88 14.27
N GLU A 76 -1.16 12.72 13.26
CA GLU A 76 -2.48 13.25 12.91
C GLU A 76 -2.94 12.75 11.53
N VAL A 77 -2.16 11.86 10.88
CA VAL A 77 -2.34 11.47 9.49
C VAL A 77 -2.88 10.06 9.37
N ASP A 78 -3.86 9.89 8.49
CA ASP A 78 -4.36 8.58 8.06
C ASP A 78 -3.68 8.13 6.78
N LEU A 79 -3.33 6.85 6.74
CA LEU A 79 -2.90 6.19 5.52
C LEU A 79 -4.07 5.43 4.89
N TYR A 80 -4.26 5.57 3.59
CA TYR A 80 -5.09 4.69 2.77
C TYR A 80 -4.19 3.99 1.76
N VAL A 81 -4.15 2.66 1.76
CA VAL A 81 -3.26 1.86 0.90
C VAL A 81 -4.01 0.68 0.28
N THR A 82 -3.78 0.40 -1.00
CA THR A 82 -4.60 -0.61 -1.71
C THR A 82 -4.37 -2.05 -1.23
N VAL A 83 -3.19 -2.34 -0.69
CA VAL A 83 -2.80 -3.65 -0.17
C VAL A 83 -2.26 -3.46 1.25
N GLU A 84 -2.58 -4.39 2.14
CA GLU A 84 -2.06 -4.40 3.51
C GLU A 84 -0.53 -4.18 3.53
N PRO A 85 -0.03 -3.24 4.35
CA PRO A 85 1.39 -2.96 4.48
C PRO A 85 2.20 -4.22 4.78
N CYS A 86 3.33 -4.39 4.09
CA CYS A 86 4.24 -5.48 4.43
C CYS A 86 4.97 -5.21 5.76
N VAL A 87 5.63 -6.21 6.33
CA VAL A 87 6.44 -6.09 7.57
C VAL A 87 7.32 -4.83 7.60
N MET A 88 8.01 -4.53 6.49
CA MET A 88 8.88 -3.34 6.38
C MET A 88 8.09 -2.04 6.51
N CYS A 89 6.98 -1.91 5.77
CA CYS A 89 6.17 -0.70 5.76
C CYS A 89 5.41 -0.55 7.07
N ALA A 90 4.87 -1.65 7.60
CA ALA A 90 4.18 -1.68 8.88
C ALA A 90 5.11 -1.20 10.02
N SER A 91 6.36 -1.67 10.05
CA SER A 91 7.35 -1.21 11.02
C SER A 91 7.73 0.26 10.83
N ALA A 92 7.93 0.72 9.59
CA ALA A 92 8.23 2.13 9.30
C ALA A 92 7.11 3.07 9.79
N LEU A 93 5.85 2.68 9.58
CA LEU A 93 4.67 3.41 10.04
C LEU A 93 4.63 3.58 11.56
N ARG A 94 5.10 2.58 12.32
CA ARG A 94 5.26 2.71 13.79
C ARG A 94 6.30 3.74 14.18
N HIS A 95 7.42 3.77 13.46
CA HIS A 95 8.54 4.67 13.77
C HIS A 95 8.24 6.12 13.42
N VAL A 96 7.47 6.37 12.35
CA VAL A 96 6.99 7.73 12.05
C VAL A 96 5.81 8.13 12.96
N GLY A 97 5.16 7.16 13.60
CA GLY A 97 4.03 7.37 14.51
C GLY A 97 2.76 7.73 13.77
N ILE A 98 2.38 6.93 12.75
CA ILE A 98 1.13 7.11 11.99
C ILE A 98 -0.09 7.05 12.93
N ARG A 99 -1.15 7.81 12.63
CA ARG A 99 -2.39 7.78 13.41
C ARG A 99 -3.18 6.49 13.22
N LYS A 100 -3.48 6.16 11.96
CA LYS A 100 -4.32 5.02 11.57
C LYS A 100 -4.07 4.61 10.12
N VAL A 101 -4.29 3.33 9.82
CA VAL A 101 -4.16 2.78 8.47
C VAL A 101 -5.46 2.13 8.02
N TYR A 102 -5.89 2.48 6.82
CA TYR A 102 -6.98 1.85 6.09
C TYR A 102 -6.40 1.11 4.88
N PHE A 103 -6.77 -0.14 4.67
CA PHE A 103 -6.27 -0.91 3.53
C PHE A 103 -7.35 -1.65 2.75
N GLY A 104 -7.04 -1.93 1.48
CA GLY A 104 -7.97 -2.61 0.60
C GLY A 104 -8.02 -4.11 0.81
N CYS A 105 -7.10 -4.86 0.21
CA CYS A 105 -7.00 -6.30 0.41
C CYS A 105 -5.84 -6.68 1.35
N GLY A 106 -5.95 -7.86 1.97
CA GLY A 106 -4.86 -8.44 2.76
C GLY A 106 -3.62 -8.77 1.93
N ASN A 107 -2.53 -9.04 2.63
CA ASN A 107 -1.24 -9.43 2.06
C ASN A 107 -0.80 -10.80 2.60
N ASP A 108 -1.34 -11.86 2.01
CA ASP A 108 -1.18 -13.25 2.46
C ASP A 108 0.27 -13.76 2.53
N LYS A 109 1.22 -13.04 1.93
CA LYS A 109 2.64 -13.46 1.87
C LYS A 109 3.55 -12.62 2.75
N PHE A 110 3.25 -11.34 2.92
CA PHE A 110 4.17 -10.39 3.54
C PHE A 110 3.51 -9.44 4.54
N GLY A 111 2.20 -9.59 4.80
CA GLY A 111 1.39 -8.67 5.61
C GLY A 111 1.93 -8.48 7.03
N GLY A 112 2.12 -7.22 7.40
CA GLY A 112 2.56 -6.81 8.74
C GLY A 112 1.42 -6.24 9.61
N CYS A 113 0.18 -6.32 9.14
CA CYS A 113 -1.00 -5.78 9.82
C CYS A 113 -2.07 -6.85 10.07
N GLY A 114 -1.67 -8.12 10.24
CA GLY A 114 -2.54 -9.22 10.63
C GLY A 114 -2.55 -10.44 9.69
N SER A 115 -2.19 -10.31 8.40
CA SER A 115 -2.22 -11.49 7.51
C SER A 115 -1.09 -12.48 7.78
N VAL A 116 0.11 -12.00 8.14
CA VAL A 116 1.25 -12.85 8.48
C VAL A 116 1.80 -12.50 9.86
N PHE A 117 1.96 -11.20 10.11
CA PHE A 117 2.45 -10.67 11.39
C PHE A 117 1.59 -9.49 11.85
N ASP A 118 1.58 -9.28 13.16
CA ASP A 118 0.90 -8.16 13.81
C ASP A 118 1.85 -7.01 14.15
N VAL A 119 2.77 -6.66 13.22
CA VAL A 119 3.81 -5.66 13.45
C VAL A 119 3.23 -4.33 13.92
N HIS A 120 2.09 -3.92 13.37
CA HIS A 120 1.37 -2.69 13.75
C HIS A 120 1.02 -2.58 15.25
N GLN A 121 0.92 -3.70 15.97
CA GLN A 121 0.51 -3.76 17.38
C GLN A 121 1.40 -4.62 18.27
N ASP A 122 2.45 -5.27 17.74
CA ASP A 122 3.34 -6.11 18.54
C ASP A 122 4.04 -5.32 19.68
N GLU A 123 4.42 -6.04 20.74
CA GLU A 123 5.08 -5.47 21.93
C GLU A 123 6.61 -5.34 21.77
N VAL A 124 7.20 -5.97 20.75
CA VAL A 124 8.66 -6.02 20.56
C VAL A 124 9.17 -4.76 19.85
N ASN A 125 8.35 -4.19 18.97
CA ASN A 125 8.67 -3.01 18.19
C ASN A 125 8.61 -1.74 19.07
N GLN A 126 9.68 -0.94 19.03
CA GLN A 126 9.83 0.27 19.86
C GLN A 126 9.03 1.48 19.34
N GLY A 127 8.47 1.41 18.13
CA GLY A 127 7.61 2.46 17.59
C GLY A 127 6.20 2.45 18.18
N THR A 128 5.42 3.48 17.90
CA THR A 128 4.04 3.62 18.40
C THR A 128 3.11 2.67 17.65
N ALA A 129 2.33 1.87 18.38
CA ALA A 129 1.29 1.04 17.80
C ALA A 129 0.18 1.90 17.18
N TYR A 130 -0.48 1.39 16.14
CA TYR A 130 -1.55 2.11 15.44
C TYR A 130 -2.70 1.18 15.05
N GLU A 131 -3.89 1.76 14.89
CA GLU A 131 -5.07 1.03 14.45
C GLU A 131 -5.03 0.74 12.95
N VAL A 132 -5.61 -0.39 12.57
CA VAL A 132 -5.75 -0.81 11.17
C VAL A 132 -7.19 -1.20 10.86
N GLU A 133 -7.65 -0.91 9.64
CA GLU A 133 -8.97 -1.31 9.15
C GLU A 133 -8.87 -1.74 7.68
N GLY A 134 -9.25 -2.97 7.38
CA GLY A 134 -9.14 -3.58 6.06
C GLY A 134 -10.49 -3.74 5.36
N GLY A 135 -10.47 -3.94 4.04
CA GLY A 135 -11.64 -4.34 3.25
C GLY A 135 -12.11 -3.31 2.21
N PHE A 136 -11.52 -2.11 2.18
CA PHE A 136 -11.97 -1.02 1.30
C PHE A 136 -11.61 -1.30 -0.16
N TYR A 137 -12.62 -1.52 -1.03
CA TYR A 137 -12.37 -1.94 -2.42
C TYR A 137 -11.49 -3.20 -2.53
N ARG A 138 -11.65 -4.13 -1.58
CA ARG A 138 -10.89 -5.39 -1.51
C ARG A 138 -10.81 -6.11 -2.85
N GLU A 139 -11.97 -6.30 -3.50
CA GLU A 139 -12.06 -7.04 -4.77
C GLU A 139 -11.27 -6.35 -5.88
N GLU A 140 -11.36 -5.03 -5.97
CA GLU A 140 -10.66 -4.24 -6.98
C GLU A 140 -9.14 -4.30 -6.78
N ALA A 141 -8.67 -4.16 -5.54
CA ALA A 141 -7.25 -4.31 -5.20
C ALA A 141 -6.71 -5.71 -5.54
N ILE A 142 -7.47 -6.77 -5.23
CA ILE A 142 -7.13 -8.15 -5.62
C ILE A 142 -7.06 -8.27 -7.14
N MET A 143 -8.04 -7.73 -7.87
CA MET A 143 -8.05 -7.78 -9.34
C MET A 143 -6.86 -7.07 -9.97
N MET A 144 -6.41 -5.94 -9.41
CA MET A 144 -5.19 -5.27 -9.89
C MET A 144 -3.96 -6.18 -9.74
N LEU A 145 -3.75 -6.78 -8.56
CA LEU A 145 -2.65 -7.71 -8.33
C LEU A 145 -2.71 -8.92 -9.25
N ARG A 146 -3.89 -9.54 -9.41
CA ARG A 146 -4.07 -10.69 -10.31
C ARG A 146 -3.76 -10.33 -11.76
N ARG A 147 -4.27 -9.20 -12.26
CA ARG A 147 -3.95 -8.68 -13.59
C ARG A 147 -2.45 -8.48 -13.78
N PHE A 148 -1.75 -7.97 -12.76
CA PHE A 148 -0.30 -7.78 -12.84
C PHE A 148 0.46 -9.11 -12.91
N TYR A 149 0.15 -10.09 -12.06
CA TYR A 149 0.92 -11.34 -11.99
C TYR A 149 0.67 -12.32 -13.15
N VAL A 150 -0.44 -12.15 -13.88
CA VAL A 150 -0.72 -12.87 -15.13
C VAL A 150 0.14 -12.36 -16.28
N ARG A 151 0.54 -11.07 -16.29
CA ARG A 151 1.45 -10.54 -17.32
C ARG A 151 2.77 -11.31 -17.37
N GLU A 152 3.31 -11.47 -18.57
CA GLU A 152 4.65 -12.01 -18.77
C GLU A 152 5.69 -11.03 -18.25
N ASN A 153 6.72 -11.55 -17.57
CA ASN A 153 7.85 -10.71 -17.17
C ASN A 153 8.87 -10.71 -18.30
N ASN A 154 8.75 -9.72 -19.20
CA ASN A 154 9.64 -9.56 -20.34
C ASN A 154 11.07 -9.17 -19.96
N HIS A 155 11.30 -8.78 -18.69
CA HIS A 155 12.63 -8.47 -18.16
C HIS A 155 13.36 -9.70 -17.57
N ALA A 156 12.69 -10.86 -17.51
CA ALA A 156 13.34 -12.08 -17.05
C ALA A 156 14.42 -12.52 -18.07
N PRO A 157 15.63 -12.95 -17.64
CA PRO A 157 16.71 -13.38 -18.55
C PRO A 157 16.28 -14.52 -19.49
N ALA A 158 15.41 -15.39 -19.01
CA ALA A 158 14.71 -16.40 -19.79
C ALA A 158 13.21 -16.27 -19.50
N PRO A 159 12.45 -15.49 -20.30
CA PRO A 159 11.03 -15.29 -20.05
C PRO A 159 10.30 -16.62 -20.21
N LYS A 160 9.78 -17.15 -19.10
CA LYS A 160 8.91 -18.33 -19.13
C LYS A 160 7.52 -17.87 -19.55
N ARG A 161 7.02 -18.40 -20.67
CA ARG A 161 5.63 -18.23 -21.07
C ARG A 161 4.71 -18.68 -19.93
N LYS A 162 3.84 -17.79 -19.49
CA LYS A 162 2.87 -18.08 -18.40
C LYS A 162 1.56 -18.63 -18.96
N THR A 163 1.62 -19.52 -19.96
CA THR A 163 0.44 -20.04 -20.70
C THR A 163 -0.63 -20.67 -19.82
N ASN A 164 -0.27 -21.16 -18.63
CA ASN A 164 -1.21 -21.79 -17.70
C ASN A 164 -1.79 -20.84 -16.63
N ARG A 165 -1.40 -19.56 -16.60
CA ARG A 165 -1.94 -18.59 -15.65
C ARG A 165 -3.13 -17.85 -16.25
N VAL A 166 -4.31 -18.45 -16.10
CA VAL A 166 -5.58 -17.79 -16.44
C VAL A 166 -5.93 -16.80 -15.33
N LEU A 167 -6.40 -15.61 -15.71
CA LEU A 167 -6.95 -14.65 -14.74
C LEU A 167 -8.20 -15.29 -14.10
N LYS A 168 -8.14 -15.53 -12.80
CA LYS A 168 -9.33 -15.92 -12.03
C LYS A 168 -10.11 -14.66 -11.68
N GLU A 169 -11.38 -14.62 -12.06
CA GLU A 169 -12.25 -13.46 -11.77
C GLU A 169 -13.04 -13.65 -10.47
N ASP A 170 -13.19 -14.89 -9.99
CA ASP A 170 -13.86 -15.20 -8.72
C ASP A 170 -13.00 -14.80 -7.51
N ILE A 171 -13.53 -13.99 -6.59
CA ILE A 171 -12.83 -13.45 -5.41
C ILE A 171 -13.47 -13.92 -4.11
#